data_AF-A0A480AI85-F1
#
_entry.id   AF-A0A480AI85-F1
#
_cell.length_a   1.000
_cell.length_b   1.000
_cell.length_c   1.000
_cell.angle_alpha   90.00
_cell.angle_beta   90.00
_cell.angle_gamma   90.00
#
_symmetry.space_group_name_H-M   'P 1'
#
loop_
_entity.id
_entity.type
_entity.pdbx_description
1 polymer ?
#
loop_
_entity_poly.entity_id
_entity_poly.type
_entity_poly.pdbx_seq_one_letter_code
_entity_poly.pdbx_strand_id
1 'polypeptide(L)'
;MDWNLLGLSFVTVFLSELGDKSQLAAIALSGQGQSRKAIFFGTAGALVLTSLLGALAGGAVSEFLPTRILKAIAAIGFALLAIRLLLPNTDEA
;
A
#
# COMPACT_ATOMS: atom_id res chain seq x y z
N MET A 1 -19.71 -5.67 -16.37
CA MET A 1 -18.88 -5.63 -15.15
C MET A 1 -18.54 -7.07 -14.81
N ASP A 2 -17.28 -7.45 -14.96
CA ASP A 2 -16.87 -8.83 -14.72
C ASP A 2 -16.72 -9.06 -13.22
N TRP A 3 -17.76 -9.59 -12.59
CA TRP A 3 -17.80 -9.84 -11.14
C TRP A 3 -16.66 -10.75 -10.66
N ASN A 4 -16.17 -11.63 -11.52
CA ASN A 4 -15.00 -12.47 -11.26
C ASN A 4 -13.72 -11.64 -11.10
N LEU A 5 -13.52 -10.62 -11.95
CA LEU A 5 -12.35 -9.74 -11.85
C LEU A 5 -12.40 -8.89 -10.58
N LEU A 6 -13.59 -8.45 -10.18
CA LEU A 6 -13.79 -7.70 -8.95
C LEU A 6 -13.48 -8.56 -7.71
N GLY A 7 -13.98 -9.81 -7.68
CA GLY A 7 -13.67 -10.75 -6.60
C GLY A 7 -12.18 -11.08 -6.51
N LEU A 8 -11.52 -11.33 -7.64
CA LEU A 8 -10.08 -11.64 -7.67
C LEU A 8 -9.22 -10.46 -7.22
N SER A 9 -9.50 -9.25 -7.71
CA SER A 9 -8.74 -8.06 -7.31
C SER A 9 -8.95 -7.73 -5.84
N PHE A 10 -10.19 -7.85 -5.34
CA PHE A 10 -10.49 -7.66 -3.93
C PHE A 10 -9.71 -8.64 -3.05
N VAL A 11 -9.78 -9.95 -3.31
CA VAL A 11 -9.09 -10.96 -2.50
C VAL A 11 -7.57 -10.77 -2.57
N THR A 12 -7.02 -10.47 -3.75
CA THR A 12 -5.58 -10.27 -3.93
C THR A 12 -5.08 -9.07 -3.13
N VAL A 13 -5.76 -7.92 -3.24
CA VAL A 13 -5.40 -6.71 -2.49
C VAL A 13 -5.63 -6.92 -1.00
N PHE A 14 -6.76 -7.51 -0.61
CA PHE A 14 -7.07 -7.79 0.79
C PHE A 14 -6.00 -8.65 1.46
N LEU A 15 -5.63 -9.78 0.83
CA LEU A 15 -4.56 -10.65 1.34
C LEU A 15 -3.20 -9.94 1.36
N SER A 16 -2.91 -9.09 0.36
CA SER A 16 -1.66 -8.32 0.30
C SER A 16 -1.54 -7.28 1.42
N GLU A 17 -2.66 -6.74 1.89
CA GLU A 17 -2.70 -5.69 2.91
C GLU A 17 -2.82 -6.26 4.34
N LEU A 18 -3.20 -7.53 4.51
CA LEU A 18 -3.36 -8.16 5.83
C LEU A 18 -2.05 -8.14 6.63
N GLY A 19 -2.11 -7.52 7.82
CA GLY A 19 -0.96 -7.45 8.73
C GLY A 19 0.06 -6.38 8.37
N ASP A 20 -0.25 -5.47 7.45
CA ASP A 20 0.60 -4.32 7.19
C ASP A 20 0.73 -3.39 8.41
N LYS A 21 1.82 -2.61 8.43
CA LYS A 21 2.12 -1.59 9.44
C LYS A 21 0.95 -0.61 9.63
N SER A 22 0.23 -0.27 8.58
CA SER A 22 -0.96 0.59 8.65
C SER A 22 -2.08 -0.04 9.50
N GLN A 23 -2.30 -1.36 9.39
CA GLN A 23 -3.30 -2.09 10.19
C GLN A 23 -2.87 -2.21 11.66
N LEU A 24 -1.59 -2.45 11.92
CA LEU A 24 -1.05 -2.46 13.29
C LEU A 24 -1.20 -1.09 13.96
N ALA A 25 -0.94 -0.01 13.23
CA ALA A 25 -1.16 1.36 13.70
C ALA A 25 -2.65 1.63 14.01
N ALA A 26 -3.56 1.16 13.15
CA ALA A 26 -5.00 1.27 13.38
C ALA A 26 -5.44 0.55 14.66
N ILE A 27 -4.94 -0.66 14.90
CA ILE A 27 -5.20 -1.43 16.12
C ILE A 27 -4.64 -0.70 17.35
N ALA A 28 -3.39 -0.22 17.29
CA ALA A 28 -2.76 0.53 18.37
C ALA A 28 -3.51 1.82 18.72
N LEU A 29 -3.99 2.56 17.72
CA LEU A 29 -4.83 3.76 17.89
C LEU A 29 -6.19 3.41 18.50
N SER A 30 -6.77 2.27 18.12
CA SER A 30 -8.06 1.81 18.66
C SER A 30 -8.01 1.44 20.14
N GLY A 31 -6.83 1.01 20.63
CA GLY A 31 -6.60 0.70 22.04
C GLY A 31 -6.44 1.92 22.95
N GLN A 32 -6.13 3.10 22.40
CA GLN A 32 -5.85 4.32 23.17
C GLN A 32 -7.09 5.14 23.57
N GLY A 33 -8.29 4.57 23.47
CA GLY A 33 -9.53 5.22 23.94
C GLY A 33 -10.16 6.22 22.97
N GLN A 34 -9.62 6.38 21.76
CA GLN A 34 -10.26 7.15 20.70
C GLN A 34 -11.53 6.47 20.16
N SER A 35 -12.39 7.25 19.50
CA SER A 35 -13.62 6.72 18.87
C SER A 35 -13.27 5.66 17.82
N ARG A 36 -13.61 4.39 18.11
CA ARG A 36 -13.37 3.23 17.24
C ARG A 36 -13.98 3.44 15.84
N LYS A 37 -15.13 4.10 15.77
CA LYS A 37 -15.79 4.44 14.50
C LYS A 37 -14.96 5.45 13.70
N ALA A 38 -14.42 6.48 14.34
CA ALA A 38 -13.60 7.49 13.67
C ALA A 38 -12.31 6.88 13.12
N ILE A 39 -11.65 6.01 13.89
CA ILE A 39 -10.43 5.30 13.43
C ILE A 39 -10.74 4.38 12.26
N PHE A 40 -11.83 3.61 12.35
CA PHE A 40 -12.25 2.73 11.25
C PHE A 40 -12.49 3.51 9.96
N PHE A 41 -13.33 4.55 9.99
CA PHE A 41 -13.62 5.33 8.78
C PHE A 41 -12.40 6.14 8.29
N GLY A 42 -11.56 6.64 9.20
CA GLY A 42 -10.33 7.34 8.84
C GLY A 42 -9.33 6.44 8.12
N THR A 43 -9.07 5.24 8.67
CA THR A 43 -8.13 4.27 8.09
C THR A 43 -8.67 3.65 6.80
N ALA A 44 -9.95 3.27 6.77
CA ALA A 44 -10.59 2.78 5.55
C ALA A 44 -10.62 3.86 4.45
N GLY A 45 -10.95 5.10 4.81
CA GLY A 45 -10.94 6.23 3.90
C GLY A 45 -9.54 6.52 3.35
N ALA A 46 -8.53 6.50 4.21
CA ALA A 46 -7.13 6.66 3.80
C ALA A 46 -6.70 5.57 2.82
N LEU A 47 -7.01 4.30 3.10
CA LEU A 47 -6.72 3.18 2.19
C LEU A 47 -7.35 3.40 0.82
N VAL A 48 -8.67 3.64 0.78
CA VAL A 48 -9.39 3.87 -0.50
C VAL A 48 -8.79 5.05 -1.25
N LEU A 49 -8.52 6.16 -0.56
CA LEU A 49 -8.00 7.37 -1.18
C LEU A 49 -6.59 7.16 -1.74
N THR A 50 -5.69 6.56 -0.96
CA THR A 50 -4.31 6.29 -1.40
C THR A 50 -4.29 5.27 -2.54
N SER A 51 -5.09 4.21 -2.48
CA SER A 51 -5.21 3.25 -3.59
C SER A 51 -5.76 3.88 -4.86
N LEU A 52 -6.78 4.74 -4.74
CA LEU A 52 -7.37 5.45 -5.88
C LEU A 52 -6.34 6.39 -6.52
N LEU A 53 -5.66 7.22 -5.71
CA LEU A 53 -4.63 8.12 -6.21
C LEU A 53 -3.48 7.35 -6.88
N GLY A 54 -3.04 6.24 -6.28
CA GLY A 54 -2.02 5.37 -6.85
C GLY A 54 -2.45 4.75 -8.19
N ALA A 55 -3.70 4.29 -8.30
CA ALA A 55 -4.23 3.72 -9.53
C ALA A 55 -4.38 4.77 -10.64
N LEU A 56 -4.88 5.96 -10.32
CA LEU A 56 -5.01 7.07 -11.28
C LEU A 56 -3.64 7.56 -11.76
N ALA A 57 -2.71 7.80 -10.83
CA ALA A 57 -1.36 8.24 -11.18
C ALA A 57 -0.61 7.17 -11.97
N GLY A 58 -0.66 5.91 -11.53
CA GLY A 58 -0.04 4.78 -12.23
C GLY A 58 -0.61 4.56 -13.63
N GLY A 59 -1.94 4.66 -13.77
CA GLY A 59 -2.63 4.60 -15.05
C GLY A 59 -2.19 5.72 -15.99
N ALA A 60 -2.21 6.97 -15.52
CA ALA A 60 -1.77 8.12 -16.31
C ALA A 60 -0.31 7.98 -16.76
N VAL A 61 0.60 7.58 -15.87
CA VAL A 61 2.02 7.37 -16.21
C VAL A 61 2.20 6.24 -17.22
N SER A 62 1.37 5.20 -17.16
CA SER A 62 1.43 4.07 -18.09
C SER A 62 1.05 4.42 -19.53
N GLU A 63 0.32 5.53 -19.74
CA GLU A 63 0.01 6.03 -21.09
C GLU A 63 1.22 6.71 -21.75
N PHE A 64 2.13 7.28 -20.95
CA PHE A 64 3.31 8.00 -21.44
C PHE A 64 4.57 7.13 -21.51
N LEU A 65 4.68 6.11 -20.63
CA LEU A 65 5.87 5.26 -20.56
C LEU A 65 5.59 3.82 -20.97
N PRO A 66 6.47 3.20 -21.78
CA PRO A 66 6.41 1.76 -22.04
C PRO A 66 6.41 0.95 -20.74
N THR A 67 5.50 -0.03 -20.64
CA THR A 67 5.33 -0.89 -19.45
C THR A 67 6.63 -1.53 -18.98
N ARG A 68 7.55 -1.86 -19.91
CA ARG A 68 8.86 -2.44 -19.59
C ARG A 68 9.73 -1.48 -18.77
N ILE A 69 9.72 -0.19 -19.12
CA ILE A 69 10.48 0.84 -18.40
C ILE A 69 9.86 1.07 -17.02
N LEU A 70 8.52 1.16 -16.95
CA LEU A 70 7.81 1.34 -15.68
C LEU A 70 8.11 0.20 -14.70
N LYS A 71 8.08 -1.06 -15.17
CA LYS A 71 8.45 -2.23 -14.37
C LYS A 71 9.92 -2.21 -13.94
N ALA A 72 10.83 -1.78 -14.81
CA ALA A 72 12.26 -1.68 -14.47
C ALA A 72 12.50 -0.62 -13.38
N ILE A 73 11.88 0.55 -13.48
CA ILE A 73 11.94 1.60 -12.46
C ILE A 73 11.41 1.09 -11.13
N ALA A 74 10.23 0.44 -11.13
CA ALA A 74 9.65 -0.13 -9.93
C ALA A 74 10.59 -1.18 -9.29
N ALA A 75 11.14 -2.10 -10.09
CA ALA A 75 12.07 -3.12 -9.61
C ALA A 75 13.33 -2.51 -8.97
N ILE A 76 13.93 -1.49 -9.59
CA ILE A 76 15.09 -0.79 -9.03
C ILE A 76 14.71 -0.08 -7.72
N GLY A 77 13.57 0.61 -7.69
CA GLY A 77 13.08 1.29 -6.48
C GLY A 77 12.88 0.33 -5.31
N PHE A 78 12.21 -0.82 -5.56
CA PHE A 78 12.02 -1.86 -4.55
C PHE A 78 13.34 -2.50 -4.12
N ALA A 79 14.29 -2.73 -5.04
CA ALA A 79 15.61 -3.27 -4.70
C ALA A 79 16.40 -2.30 -3.80
N LEU A 80 16.37 -0.99 -4.09
CA LEU A 80 16.98 0.03 -3.23
C LEU A 80 16.34 0.05 -1.84
N LEU A 81 15.01 -0.04 -1.76
CA LEU A 81 14.30 -0.09 -0.49
C LEU A 81 14.65 -1.34 0.31
N ALA A 82 14.73 -2.50 -0.35
CA ALA A 82 15.12 -3.77 0.26
C ALA A 82 16.56 -3.71 0.78
N ILE A 83 17.51 -3.18 0.00
CA ILE A 83 18.90 -2.99 0.44
C ILE A 83 18.96 -2.07 1.65
N ARG A 84 18.25 -0.92 1.62
CA ARG A 84 18.18 0.01 2.75
C ARG A 84 17.61 -0.62 4.02
N LEU A 85 16.63 -1.51 3.89
CA LEU A 85 16.01 -2.19 5.03
C LEU A 85 16.89 -3.31 5.58
N LEU A 86 17.68 -3.99 4.74
CA LEU A 86 18.59 -5.06 5.13
C LEU A 86 19.92 -4.55 5.69
N LEU A 87 20.36 -3.36 5.29
CA LEU A 87 21.55 -2.73 5.86
C LEU A 87 21.29 -2.43 7.34
N PRO A 88 22.09 -3.01 8.26
CA PRO A 88 22.01 -2.65 9.66
C PRO A 88 22.36 -1.16 9.79
N ASN A 89 21.45 -0.36 10.36
CA ASN A 89 21.82 0.98 10.78
C ASN A 89 22.80 0.83 11.95
N THR A 90 24.08 1.07 11.69
CA THR A 90 25.16 1.08 12.70
C THR A 90 25.06 2.26 13.68
N ASP A 91 23.97 3.02 13.63
CA ASP A 91 23.71 4.19 14.48
C ASP A 91 23.10 3.82 15.84
N GLU A 92 22.91 2.53 16.13
CA GLU A 92 22.50 2.02 17.45
C GLU A 92 23.64 1.27 18.16
N ALA A 93 24.77 1.97 18.38
CA ALA A 93 25.86 1.54 19.26
C ALA A 93 26.11 2.57 20.37
#